data_AF-A0A970R4H5-F1
#
_entry.id   AF-A0A970R4H5-F1
#
_cell.length_a   1.000
_cell.length_b   1.000
_cell.length_c   1.000
_cell.angle_alpha   90.00
_cell.angle_beta   90.00
_cell.angle_gamma   90.00
#
_symmetry.space_group_name_H-M   'P 1'
#
loop_
_entity.id
_entity.type
_entity.pdbx_description
1 polymer ?
#
loop_
_entity_poly.entity_id
_entity_poly.type
_entity_poly.pdbx_seq_one_letter_code
_entity_poly.pdbx_strand_id
1 'polypeptide(L)'
;MLVAVIDDGIIPEMFSIGPLRYDMCVTKRGCVRRRKPEEKITTNHGTTVAGIIRKYAPDTEFCSVRVFSDNLMKTTCGKLFAALKWCLKKNIPVINLSLGTVDPLDFKKIRRITDKLLRNGQIIVAACNRNGK
;
A
#
# COMPACT_ATOMS: atom_id res chain seq x y z
N MET A 1 -5.12 11.20 11.27
CA MET A 1 -5.85 10.03 10.69
C MET A 1 -4.84 9.07 10.08
N LEU A 2 -5.02 7.75 10.21
CA LEU A 2 -4.05 6.76 9.74
C LEU A 2 -4.31 6.30 8.29
N VAL A 3 -3.31 6.43 7.42
CA VAL A 3 -3.40 6.04 6.00
C VAL A 3 -2.34 4.97 5.69
N ALA A 4 -2.76 3.83 5.15
CA ALA A 4 -1.83 2.88 4.54
C ALA A 4 -1.56 3.24 3.09
N VAL A 5 -0.28 3.31 2.73
CA VAL A 5 0.19 3.41 1.34
C VAL A 5 0.79 2.05 0.98
N ILE A 6 0.07 1.31 0.13
CA ILE A 6 0.55 0.03 -0.40
C ILE A 6 1.29 0.34 -1.71
N ASP A 7 2.62 0.27 -1.69
CA ASP A 7 3.48 0.71 -2.79
C ASP A 7 4.89 0.08 -2.71
N ASP A 8 5.94 0.80 -3.09
CA ASP A 8 7.36 0.41 -3.06
C ASP A 8 8.06 0.72 -1.72
N GLY A 9 7.44 1.54 -0.89
CA GLY A 9 7.93 1.96 0.42
C GLY A 9 7.74 3.46 0.64
N ILE A 10 8.01 3.94 1.85
CA ILE A 10 8.05 5.36 2.16
C ILE A 10 9.37 5.66 2.87
N ILE A 11 10.07 6.71 2.42
CA ILE A 11 11.23 7.29 3.10
C ILE A 11 10.71 8.38 4.06
N PRO A 12 10.68 8.15 5.39
CA PRO A 12 10.04 9.04 6.38
C PRO A 12 10.62 10.46 6.42
N GLU A 13 11.90 10.59 6.09
CA GLU A 13 12.67 11.84 6.19
C GLU A 13 12.36 12.81 5.04
N MET A 14 11.66 12.36 3.98
CA MET A 14 11.29 13.19 2.84
C MET A 14 9.91 13.83 3.02
N PHE A 15 9.70 14.97 2.34
CA PHE A 15 8.41 15.67 2.23
C PHE A 15 7.68 15.95 3.57
N SER A 16 8.41 16.09 4.67
CA SER A 16 7.84 16.27 6.01
C SER A 16 6.84 15.15 6.38
N ILE A 17 7.06 13.93 5.88
CA ILE A 17 6.22 12.78 6.19
C ILE A 17 6.36 12.41 7.67
N GLY A 18 7.58 12.41 8.20
CA GLY A 18 7.82 12.08 9.59
C GLY A 18 7.63 10.58 9.90
N PRO A 19 7.62 10.19 11.18
CA PRO A 19 7.68 8.78 11.57
C PRO A 19 6.46 8.00 11.07
N LEU A 20 6.72 6.78 10.60
CA LEU A 20 5.69 5.85 10.17
C LEU A 20 5.14 5.07 11.37
N ARG A 21 3.82 4.97 11.47
CA ARG A 21 3.16 4.11 12.47
C ARG A 21 3.52 2.65 12.24
N TYR A 22 3.61 2.25 10.97
CA TYR A 22 4.09 0.94 10.55
C TYR A 22 4.94 1.05 9.28
N ASP A 23 6.05 0.33 9.24
CA ASP A 23 6.90 0.16 8.06
C ASP A 23 7.02 -1.34 7.76
N MET A 24 6.21 -1.79 6.79
CA MET A 24 5.95 -3.20 6.53
C MET A 24 6.40 -3.58 5.11
N CYS A 25 6.75 -4.84 4.92
CA CYS A 25 6.97 -5.42 3.61
C CYS A 25 6.27 -6.78 3.47
N VAL A 26 5.85 -7.09 2.25
CA VAL A 26 5.24 -8.37 1.88
C VAL A 26 6.28 -9.27 1.21
N THR A 27 6.56 -10.40 1.86
CA THR A 27 7.54 -11.37 1.36
C THR A 27 7.04 -12.08 0.10
N LYS A 28 7.93 -12.77 -0.61
CA LYS A 28 7.57 -13.61 -1.77
C LYS A 28 6.53 -14.69 -1.42
N ARG A 29 6.47 -15.14 -0.16
CA ARG A 29 5.51 -16.13 0.35
C ARG A 29 4.18 -15.51 0.81
N GLY A 30 3.98 -14.19 0.65
CA GLY A 30 2.76 -13.50 1.07
C GLY A 30 2.66 -13.25 2.58
N CYS A 31 3.78 -13.32 3.32
CA CYS A 31 3.81 -12.95 4.73
C CYS A 31 4.09 -11.45 4.87
N VAL A 32 3.41 -10.78 5.81
CA VAL A 32 3.64 -9.36 6.11
C VAL A 32 4.50 -9.27 7.37
N ARG A 33 5.64 -8.57 7.28
CA ARG A 33 6.56 -8.34 8.41
C ARG A 33 7.08 -6.91 8.38
N ARG A 34 7.70 -6.45 9.47
CA ARG A 34 8.42 -5.17 9.45
C ARG A 34 9.52 -5.21 8.40
N ARG A 35 9.67 -4.11 7.67
CA ARG A 35 10.80 -3.91 6.76
C ARG A 35 12.07 -3.78 7.58
N LYS A 36 13.16 -4.39 7.12
CA LYS A 36 14.47 -4.25 7.75
C LYS A 36 15.20 -3.02 7.21
N PRO A 37 16.09 -2.38 7.99
CA PRO A 37 16.86 -1.21 7.54
C PRO A 37 17.64 -1.46 6.25
N GLU A 38 18.15 -2.68 6.03
CA GLU A 38 18.94 -3.03 4.85
C GLU A 38 18.10 -3.15 3.57
N GLU A 39 16.77 -3.30 3.70
CA GLU A 39 15.84 -3.38 2.58
C GLU A 39 15.54 -2.00 2.02
N LYS A 40 16.50 -1.46 1.26
CA LYS A 40 16.43 -0.11 0.68
C LYS A 40 15.21 0.07 -0.22
N ILE A 41 14.61 1.25 -0.12
CA ILE A 41 13.58 1.74 -1.04
C ILE A 41 14.33 2.33 -2.24
N THR A 42 14.12 1.74 -3.41
CA THR A 42 14.94 2.01 -4.60
C THR A 42 14.26 2.96 -5.59
N THR A 43 12.97 3.21 -5.40
CA THR A 43 12.14 4.15 -6.16
C THR A 43 11.45 5.08 -5.17
N ASN A 44 11.13 6.31 -5.59
CA ASN A 44 10.47 7.29 -4.72
C ASN A 44 8.95 7.32 -4.91
N HIS A 45 8.34 6.26 -5.46
CA HIS A 45 6.94 6.32 -5.90
C HIS A 45 5.98 6.44 -4.71
N GLY A 46 6.04 5.50 -3.76
CA GLY A 46 5.27 5.53 -2.52
C GLY A 46 5.61 6.72 -1.63
N THR A 47 6.89 7.13 -1.60
CA THR A 47 7.31 8.37 -0.92
C THR A 47 6.65 9.60 -1.52
N THR A 48 6.55 9.70 -2.84
CA THR A 48 5.89 10.81 -3.54
C THR A 48 4.38 10.81 -3.27
N VAL A 49 3.74 9.63 -3.30
CA VAL A 49 2.33 9.46 -2.95
C VAL A 49 2.07 9.94 -1.51
N ALA A 50 2.89 9.53 -0.56
CA ALA A 50 2.79 9.96 0.83
C ALA A 50 3.00 11.48 0.98
N GLY A 51 3.95 12.06 0.24
CA GLY A 51 4.17 13.51 0.20
C GLY A 51 2.96 14.28 -0.32
N ILE A 52 2.28 13.79 -1.37
CA ILE A 52 1.03 14.38 -1.88
C ILE A 52 -0.06 14.31 -0.81
N ILE A 53 -0.24 13.17 -0.15
CA ILE A 53 -1.23 13.02 0.93
C ILE A 53 -0.90 13.98 2.07
N ARG A 54 0.38 14.06 2.51
CA ARG A 54 0.84 14.98 3.56
C ARG A 54 0.54 16.45 3.21
N LYS A 55 0.71 16.84 1.95
CA LYS A 55 0.42 18.20 1.47
C LYS A 55 -1.05 18.60 1.69
N TYR A 56 -1.98 17.69 1.42
CA TYR A 56 -3.43 17.97 1.54
C TYR A 56 -4.02 17.57 2.90
N ALA A 57 -3.35 16.70 3.66
CA ALA A 57 -3.74 16.26 4.99
C ALA A 57 -2.52 16.25 5.94
N PRO A 58 -2.11 17.43 6.46
CA PRO A 58 -0.89 17.62 7.25
C PRO A 58 -0.82 16.80 8.54
N ASP A 59 -1.95 16.33 9.08
CA ASP A 59 -2.03 15.53 10.31
C ASP A 59 -2.18 14.01 10.06
N THR A 60 -1.86 13.56 8.85
CA THR A 60 -1.88 12.14 8.49
C THR A 60 -0.79 11.36 9.23
N GLU A 61 -1.13 10.21 9.81
CA GLU A 61 -0.15 9.20 10.18
C GLU A 61 -0.05 8.18 9.06
N PHE A 62 1.15 7.68 8.75
CA PHE A 62 1.36 6.77 7.63
C PHE A 62 1.71 5.35 8.06
N CYS A 63 1.15 4.38 7.35
CA CYS A 63 1.65 3.02 7.28
C CYS A 63 2.26 2.79 5.89
N SER A 64 3.54 2.47 5.82
CA SER A 64 4.13 1.97 4.58
C SER A 64 3.94 0.47 4.49
N VAL A 65 3.40 -0.02 3.36
CA VAL A 65 3.27 -1.46 3.09
C VAL A 65 3.88 -1.76 1.72
N ARG A 66 5.16 -2.14 1.72
CA ARG A 66 5.90 -2.46 0.50
C ARG A 66 5.45 -3.78 -0.11
N VAL A 67 4.93 -3.74 -1.33
CA VAL A 67 4.52 -4.91 -2.13
C VAL A 67 5.39 -5.14 -3.37
N PHE A 68 6.08 -4.11 -3.85
CA PHE A 68 7.01 -4.24 -4.97
C PHE A 68 8.33 -4.86 -4.53
N SER A 69 8.78 -5.82 -5.32
CA SER A 69 9.93 -6.65 -5.00
C SER A 69 11.24 -6.00 -5.47
N ASP A 70 11.18 -5.13 -6.50
CA ASP A 70 12.31 -4.64 -7.29
C ASP A 70 11.93 -3.32 -8.01
N ASN A 71 12.87 -2.71 -8.74
CA ASN A 71 12.66 -1.49 -9.55
C ASN A 71 11.65 -1.66 -10.70
N LEU A 72 11.25 -2.88 -11.03
CA LEU A 72 10.31 -3.17 -12.11
C LEU A 72 8.86 -2.79 -11.78
N MET A 73 8.57 -2.35 -10.54
CA MET A 73 7.22 -1.98 -10.08
C MET A 73 6.16 -3.06 -10.40
N LYS A 74 6.60 -4.33 -10.35
CA LYS A 74 5.73 -5.51 -10.51
C LYS A 74 5.54 -6.20 -9.17
N THR A 75 4.31 -6.61 -8.91
CA THR A 75 3.94 -7.41 -7.75
C THR A 75 2.99 -8.53 -8.19
N THR A 76 2.65 -9.42 -7.27
CA THR A 76 1.70 -10.51 -7.53
C THR A 76 0.39 -10.25 -6.80
N CYS A 77 -0.70 -10.80 -7.33
CA CYS A 77 -2.00 -10.79 -6.65
C CYS A 77 -1.92 -11.37 -5.23
N GLY A 78 -1.07 -12.39 -5.01
CA GLY A 78 -0.81 -12.93 -3.68
C GLY A 78 -0.25 -11.89 -2.70
N LYS A 79 0.69 -11.05 -3.14
CA LYS A 79 1.26 -9.98 -2.32
C LYS A 79 0.26 -8.87 -2.03
N LEU A 80 -0.47 -8.41 -3.05
CA LEU A 80 -1.51 -7.40 -2.88
C LEU A 80 -2.61 -7.89 -1.91
N PHE A 81 -3.06 -9.14 -2.08
CA PHE A 81 -4.02 -9.75 -1.17
C PHE A 81 -3.50 -9.81 0.28
N ALA A 82 -2.23 -10.16 0.48
CA ALA A 82 -1.63 -10.20 1.81
C ALA A 82 -1.55 -8.80 2.46
N ALA A 83 -1.20 -7.76 1.69
CA ALA A 83 -1.22 -6.37 2.15
C ALA A 83 -2.64 -5.92 2.57
N LEU A 84 -3.64 -6.17 1.72
CA LEU A 84 -5.04 -5.85 2.03
C LEU A 84 -5.57 -6.62 3.25
N LYS A 85 -5.24 -7.91 3.36
CA LYS A 85 -5.59 -8.73 4.53
C LYS A 85 -4.94 -8.21 5.81
N TRP A 86 -3.71 -7.71 5.74
CA TRP A 86 -3.05 -7.08 6.87
C TRP A 86 -3.73 -5.76 7.27
N CYS A 87 -4.09 -4.92 6.30
CA CYS A 87 -4.84 -3.68 6.55
C CYS A 87 -6.21 -3.94 7.19
N LEU A 88 -6.91 -5.00 6.75
CA LEU A 88 -8.15 -5.46 7.38
C LEU A 88 -7.90 -5.84 8.84
N LYS A 89 -6.91 -6.70 9.12
CA LYS A 89 -6.60 -7.15 10.49
C LYS A 89 -6.19 -6.00 11.42
N LYS A 90 -5.56 -4.95 10.87
CA LYS A 90 -5.13 -3.76 11.62
C LYS A 90 -6.18 -2.66 11.68
N ASN A 91 -7.35 -2.85 11.07
CA ASN A 91 -8.41 -1.85 10.98
C ASN A 91 -7.89 -0.48 10.50
N ILE A 92 -7.05 -0.48 9.45
CA ILE A 92 -6.53 0.78 8.88
C ILE A 92 -7.69 1.52 8.20
N PRO A 93 -8.01 2.77 8.58
CA PRO A 93 -9.23 3.42 8.11
C PRO A 93 -9.18 3.81 6.64
N VAL A 94 -8.02 4.22 6.12
CA VAL A 94 -7.84 4.58 4.70
C VAL A 94 -6.68 3.81 4.09
N ILE A 95 -6.91 3.19 2.93
CA ILE A 95 -5.93 2.40 2.19
C ILE A 95 -5.76 3.00 0.80
N ASN A 96 -4.60 3.59 0.53
CA ASN A 96 -4.21 4.06 -0.79
C ASN A 96 -3.48 2.96 -1.58
N LEU A 97 -3.96 2.69 -2.78
CA LEU A 97 -3.46 1.72 -3.74
C LEU A 97 -3.06 2.42 -5.04
N SER A 98 -1.78 2.74 -5.22
CA SER A 98 -1.29 3.27 -6.51
C SER A 98 -0.94 2.14 -7.49
N LEU A 99 -1.69 1.04 -7.43
CA LEU A 99 -1.54 -0.14 -8.27
C LEU A 99 -2.89 -0.87 -8.42
N GLY A 100 -2.95 -1.77 -9.40
CA GLY A 100 -4.09 -2.65 -9.62
C GLY A 100 -3.69 -3.90 -10.40
N THR A 101 -4.69 -4.68 -10.78
CA THR A 101 -4.53 -5.82 -11.69
C THR A 101 -5.54 -5.69 -12.81
N VAL A 102 -5.13 -6.09 -14.01
CA VAL A 102 -6.01 -6.23 -15.19
C VAL A 102 -6.24 -7.70 -15.53
N ASP A 103 -5.64 -8.63 -14.78
CA ASP A 103 -5.81 -10.06 -14.98
C ASP A 103 -7.18 -10.50 -14.40
N PRO A 104 -8.11 -11.01 -15.23
CA PRO A 104 -9.41 -11.46 -14.76
C PRO A 104 -9.34 -12.56 -13.70
N LEU A 105 -8.28 -13.37 -13.68
CA LEU A 105 -8.08 -14.44 -12.69
C LEU A 105 -7.93 -13.90 -11.26
N ASP A 106 -7.46 -12.66 -11.13
CA ASP A 106 -7.29 -12.00 -9.84
C ASP A 106 -8.59 -11.41 -9.27
N PHE A 107 -9.55 -11.08 -10.14
CA PHE A 107 -10.69 -10.23 -9.80
C PHE A 107 -11.53 -10.81 -8.67
N LYS A 108 -11.84 -12.10 -8.72
CA LYS A 108 -12.63 -12.77 -7.69
C LYS A 108 -11.95 -12.72 -6.32
N LYS A 109 -10.62 -12.87 -6.29
CA LYS A 109 -9.84 -12.87 -5.06
C LYS A 109 -9.71 -11.48 -4.46
N ILE A 110 -9.41 -10.47 -5.29
CA ILE A 110 -9.29 -9.08 -4.86
C ILE A 110 -10.65 -8.53 -4.42
N ARG A 111 -11.71 -8.75 -5.21
CA ARG A 111 -13.08 -8.32 -4.86
C ARG A 111 -13.52 -8.84 -3.49
N ARG A 112 -13.26 -10.11 -3.18
CA ARG A 112 -13.62 -10.71 -1.89
C ARG A 112 -12.96 -10.02 -0.70
N ILE A 113 -11.71 -9.55 -0.82
CA ILE A 113 -11.03 -8.86 0.29
C ILE A 113 -11.42 -7.39 0.36
N THR A 114 -11.61 -6.70 -0.78
CA THR A 114 -12.10 -5.32 -0.81
C THR A 114 -13.51 -5.24 -0.23
N ASP A 115 -14.40 -6.16 -0.57
CA ASP A 115 -15.76 -6.21 0.00
C ASP A 115 -15.75 -6.36 1.54
N LYS A 116 -14.78 -7.10 2.08
CA LYS A 116 -14.62 -7.25 3.54
C LYS A 116 -14.12 -5.96 4.19
N LEU A 117 -13.15 -5.29 3.57
CA LEU A 117 -12.64 -3.99 4.01
C LEU A 117 -13.76 -2.94 4.02
N LEU A 118 -14.54 -2.86 2.94
CA LEU A 118 -15.65 -1.91 2.81
C LEU A 118 -16.75 -2.17 3.85
N ARG A 119 -17.16 -3.43 4.05
CA ARG A 119 -18.12 -3.79 5.12
C ARG A 119 -17.61 -3.49 6.52
N ASN A 120 -16.29 -3.46 6.72
CA ASN A 120 -15.65 -3.08 7.97
C ASN A 120 -15.46 -1.56 8.12
N GLY A 121 -16.06 -0.75 7.23
CA GLY A 121 -16.01 0.72 7.26
C GLY A 121 -14.68 1.32 6.78
N GLN A 122 -13.79 0.52 6.17
CA GLN A 122 -12.51 1.00 5.67
C GLN A 122 -12.64 1.55 4.25
N ILE A 123 -11.98 2.67 3.97
CA ILE A 123 -11.98 3.32 2.66
C ILE A 123 -10.79 2.83 1.84
N ILE A 124 -11.04 2.49 0.58
CA ILE A 124 -10.00 2.12 -0.39
C ILE A 124 -10.00 3.15 -1.51
N VAL A 125 -8.84 3.78 -1.74
CA VAL A 125 -8.60 4.68 -2.86
C VAL A 125 -7.60 4.00 -3.78
N ALA A 126 -7.97 3.77 -5.04
CA ALA A 126 -7.12 3.07 -6.00
C ALA A 126 -6.93 3.88 -7.28
N ALA A 127 -5.74 3.78 -7.86
CA ALA A 127 -5.47 4.34 -9.18
C ALA A 127 -6.34 3.66 -10.25
N CYS A 128 -6.91 4.46 -11.15
CA CYS A 128 -7.54 3.92 -12.36
C CYS A 128 -6.46 3.33 -13.29
N ASN A 129 -6.84 2.42 -14.17
CA ASN A 129 -5.93 1.88 -15.18
C ASN A 129 -5.38 3.03 -16.06
N ARG A 130 -4.15 2.86 -16.57
CA ARG A 130 -3.51 3.87 -17.45
C ARG A 130 -3.90 3.70 -18.93
N ASN A 131 -4.88 2.85 -19.24
CA ASN A 131 -5.29 2.53 -20.60
C ASN A 131 -6.39 3.47 -21.13
N GLY A 132 -6.81 4.46 -20.34
CA GLY A 132 -7.80 5.46 -20.75
C GLY A 132 -9.19 4.88 -21.05
N LYS A 133 -9.48 3.69 -20.50
CA LYS A 133 -10.76 2.98 -20.67
C LYS A 133 -11.38 2.73 -19.31
#